data_AF-A0A814HJC5-F1
#
_entry.id   AF-A0A814HJC5-F1
#
_cell.length_a   1.000
_cell.length_b   1.000
_cell.length_c   1.000
_cell.angle_alpha   90.00
_cell.angle_beta   90.00
_cell.angle_gamma   90.00
#
_symmetry.space_group_name_H-M   'P 1'
#
loop_
_entity.id
_entity.type
_entity.pdbx_description
1 polymer ?
#
loop_
_entity_poly.entity_id
_entity_poly.type
_entity_poly.pdbx_seq_one_letter_code
_entity_poly.pdbx_strand_id
1 'polypeptide(L)'
;MFPTPDLSHFKRNDYNEIYEPDADSFLLLDALELKLNKILEQKPFIILEFGCGSGLATTFIAKHFCPVHKYYYFQVWLYAMTMLFLSTFSI
;
A
#
# COMPACT_ATOMS: atom_id res chain seq x y z
N MET A 1 19.08 4.54 -0.63
CA MET A 1 18.16 4.38 -1.75
C MET A 1 17.90 2.90 -1.94
N PHE A 2 16.79 2.46 -1.39
CA PHE A 2 16.31 1.10 -1.58
C PHE A 2 15.68 0.94 -2.96
N PRO A 3 15.74 -0.26 -3.57
CA PRO A 3 15.16 -0.46 -4.88
C PRO A 3 13.64 -0.38 -4.81
N THR A 4 13.04 0.40 -5.70
CA THR A 4 11.59 0.41 -5.91
C THR A 4 11.12 -1.01 -6.28
N PRO A 5 9.97 -1.46 -5.77
CA PRO A 5 9.39 -2.73 -6.18
C PRO A 5 9.17 -2.82 -7.70
N ASP A 6 9.26 -4.04 -8.23
CA ASP A 6 9.09 -4.30 -9.65
C ASP A 6 7.61 -4.34 -10.01
N LEU A 7 7.25 -3.51 -10.99
CA LEU A 7 5.88 -3.34 -11.50
C LEU A 7 5.73 -3.87 -12.93
N SER A 8 6.77 -4.48 -13.51
CA SER A 8 6.75 -4.90 -14.93
C SER A 8 5.70 -5.97 -15.26
N HIS A 9 5.11 -6.59 -14.23
CA HIS A 9 4.03 -7.57 -14.39
C HIS A 9 2.68 -6.92 -14.69
N PHE A 10 2.51 -5.61 -14.43
CA PHE A 10 1.31 -4.87 -14.81
C PHE A 10 1.33 -4.53 -16.31
N LYS A 11 0.19 -4.75 -16.95
CA LYS A 11 -0.10 -4.31 -18.32
C LYS A 11 -0.93 -3.04 -18.27
N ARG A 12 -0.93 -2.28 -19.37
CA ARG A 12 -1.70 -1.03 -19.50
C ARG A 12 -3.18 -1.18 -19.16
N ASN A 13 -3.79 -2.34 -19.44
CA ASN A 13 -5.19 -2.59 -19.12
C ASN A 13 -5.44 -2.80 -17.62
N ASP A 14 -4.44 -3.24 -16.85
CA ASP A 14 -4.59 -3.48 -15.41
C ASP A 14 -4.75 -2.13 -14.67
N TYR A 15 -4.19 -1.05 -15.21
CA TYR A 15 -4.34 0.29 -14.66
C TYR A 15 -5.75 0.90 -14.82
N ASN A 16 -6.66 0.24 -15.55
CA ASN A 16 -8.08 0.63 -15.54
C ASN A 16 -8.75 0.31 -14.19
N GLU A 17 -8.21 -0.67 -13.47
CA GLU A 17 -8.75 -1.17 -12.20
C GLU A 17 -7.80 -0.94 -11.02
N ILE A 18 -6.53 -0.67 -11.31
CA ILE A 18 -5.46 -0.53 -10.32
C ILE A 18 -4.82 0.84 -10.48
N TYR A 19 -4.62 1.54 -9.37
CA TYR A 19 -3.93 2.83 -9.40
C TYR A 19 -2.48 2.66 -9.89
N GLU A 20 -2.13 3.36 -10.97
CA GLU A 20 -0.76 3.46 -11.46
C GLU A 20 0.08 4.33 -10.51
N PRO A 21 1.24 3.86 -10.03
CA PRO A 21 2.10 4.68 -9.18
C PRO A 21 2.54 5.97 -9.85
N ASP A 22 2.28 7.09 -9.17
CA ASP A 22 2.71 8.42 -9.58
C ASP A 22 3.58 9.08 -8.49
N ALA A 23 3.92 10.35 -8.63
CA ALA A 23 4.80 11.12 -7.74
C ALA A 23 4.41 11.02 -6.26
N ASP A 24 3.12 10.91 -5.95
CA ASP A 24 2.60 10.75 -4.58
C ASP A 24 3.03 9.41 -3.95
N SER A 25 3.02 8.35 -4.75
CA SER A 25 3.42 7.00 -4.35
C SER A 25 4.92 6.94 -4.07
N PHE A 26 5.73 7.61 -4.90
CA PHE A 26 7.18 7.70 -4.67
C PHE A 26 7.53 8.56 -3.46
N LEU A 27 6.81 9.68 -3.25
CA LEU A 27 6.99 10.50 -2.05
C LEU A 27 6.67 9.71 -0.77
N LEU A 28 5.65 8.85 -0.82
CA LEU A 28 5.34 7.94 0.29
C LEU A 28 6.47 6.93 0.52
N LEU A 29 7.05 6.35 -0.53
CA LEU A 29 8.19 5.45 -0.40
C LEU A 29 9.40 6.15 0.24
N ASP A 30 9.71 7.38 -0.18
CA ASP A 30 10.80 8.16 0.41
C ASP A 30 10.56 8.41 1.90
N ALA A 31 9.34 8.77 2.28
CA ALA A 31 8.96 8.95 3.68
C ALA A 31 9.08 7.65 4.49
N LEU A 32 8.71 6.51 3.90
CA LEU A 32 8.85 5.19 4.51
C LEU A 32 10.33 4.79 4.65
N GLU A 33 11.17 5.04 3.64
CA GLU A 33 12.63 4.81 3.71
C GLU A 33 13.24 5.57 4.89
N LEU A 34 12.86 6.84 5.09
CA LEU A 34 13.35 7.67 6.21
C LEU A 34 12.91 7.16 7.59
N LYS A 35 11.80 6.43 7.67
CA LYS A 35 11.24 5.92 8.94
C LYS A 35 11.49 4.44 9.16
N LEU A 36 11.98 3.71 8.17
CA LEU A 36 12.08 2.25 8.16
C LEU A 36 12.74 1.69 9.42
N ASN A 37 13.89 2.24 9.82
CA ASN A 37 14.60 1.80 11.03
C ASN A 37 13.73 1.92 12.30
N LYS A 38 13.00 3.03 12.44
CA LYS A 38 12.11 3.26 13.60
C LYS A 38 10.94 2.27 13.61
N ILE A 39 10.39 1.95 12.44
CA ILE A 39 9.30 0.97 12.33
C ILE A 39 9.83 -0.43 12.66
N LEU A 40 11.03 -0.80 12.18
CA LEU A 40 11.66 -2.09 12.49
C LEU A 40 12.00 -2.25 13.98
N GLU A 41 12.49 -1.19 14.63
CA GLU A 41 12.75 -1.17 16.08
C GLU A 41 11.49 -1.45 16.91
N GLN A 42 10.31 -1.02 16.44
CA GLN A 42 9.03 -1.27 17.11
C GLN A 42 8.56 -2.73 17.02
N LYS A 43 9.16 -3.56 16.18
CA LYS A 43 8.78 -4.97 15.95
C LYS A 43 7.27 -5.16 15.77
N PRO A 44 6.63 -4.43 14.83
CA PRO A 44 5.20 -4.54 14.61
C PRO A 44 4.81 -5.96 14.22
N PHE A 45 3.82 -6.52 14.92
CA PHE A 45 3.30 -7.86 14.63
C PHE A 45 2.39 -7.88 13.40
N ILE A 46 1.74 -6.73 13.10
CA ILE A 46 0.78 -6.55 12.02
C ILE A 46 1.11 -5.23 11.32
N ILE A 47 1.10 -5.26 9.99
CA ILE A 47 1.17 -4.08 9.12
C ILE A 47 -0.10 -4.08 8.28
N LEU A 48 -0.79 -2.94 8.26
CA LEU A 48 -2.05 -2.75 7.56
C LEU A 48 -1.92 -1.53 6.63
N GLU A 49 -2.12 -1.75 5.34
CA GLU A 49 -2.24 -0.70 4.33
C GLU A 49 -3.71 -0.58 3.90
N PHE A 50 -4.24 0.64 3.94
CA PHE A 50 -5.55 0.98 3.39
C PHE A 50 -5.39 1.58 2.01
N GLY A 51 -6.13 1.06 1.03
CA GLY A 51 -6.10 1.60 -0.34
C GLY A 51 -4.79 1.28 -1.05
N CYS A 52 -4.36 0.00 -1.00
CA CYS A 52 -3.05 -0.43 -1.48
C CYS A 52 -2.79 -0.20 -2.99
N GLY A 53 -3.81 0.07 -3.81
CA GLY A 53 -3.63 0.32 -5.24
C GLY A 53 -2.83 -0.79 -5.92
N SER A 54 -1.66 -0.43 -6.48
CA SER A 54 -0.67 -1.33 -7.09
C SER A 54 0.13 -2.20 -6.11
N GLY A 55 -0.01 -1.98 -4.80
CA GLY A 55 0.71 -2.70 -3.75
C GLY A 55 2.16 -2.25 -3.58
N LEU A 56 2.54 -1.08 -4.11
CA LEU A 56 3.90 -0.57 -4.10
C LEU A 56 4.45 -0.42 -2.67
N ALA A 57 3.73 0.28 -1.78
CA ALA A 57 4.21 0.55 -0.42
C ALA A 57 4.23 -0.71 0.45
N THR A 58 3.21 -1.58 0.36
CA THR A 58 3.24 -2.90 1.02
C THR A 58 4.43 -3.73 0.55
N THR A 59 4.68 -3.81 -0.76
CA THR A 59 5.79 -4.62 -1.29
C THR A 59 7.15 -4.08 -0.84
N PHE A 60 7.30 -2.75 -0.78
CA PHE A 60 8.49 -2.10 -0.24
C PHE A 60 8.73 -2.52 1.23
N ILE A 61 7.73 -2.37 2.08
CA ILE A 61 7.83 -2.72 3.51
C ILE A 61 8.07 -4.22 3.69
N ALA A 62 7.35 -5.07 2.97
CA ALA A 62 7.49 -6.52 3.05
C ALA A 62 8.88 -7.01 2.64
N LYS A 63 9.54 -6.37 1.66
CA LYS A 63 10.93 -6.67 1.29
C LYS A 63 11.94 -6.36 2.39
N HIS A 64 11.63 -5.40 3.25
CA HIS A 64 12.53 -4.96 4.33
C HIS A 64 12.20 -5.56 5.70
N PHE A 65 11.03 -6.19 5.84
CA PHE A 65 10.61 -6.90 7.05
C PHE A 65 10.85 -8.42 6.92
N CYS A 66 11.56 -8.99 7.90
CA CYS A 66 11.93 -10.41 7.99
C CYS A 66 10.68 -11.34 8.04
N PRO A 67 10.71 -12.57 7.47
CA PRO A 67 9.54 -13.41 7.15
C PRO A 67 8.75 -13.99 8.35
N VAL A 68 9.02 -13.54 9.58
CA VAL A 68 8.31 -13.99 10.79
C VAL A 68 6.98 -13.24 11.00
N HIS A 69 6.73 -12.18 10.23
CA HIS A 69 5.59 -11.27 10.42
C HIS A 69 4.47 -11.57 9.41
N LYS A 70 3.22 -11.51 9.88
CA LYS A 70 2.02 -11.71 9.05
C LYS A 70 1.58 -10.38 8.46
N TYR A 71 1.48 -10.31 7.14
CA TYR A 71 0.98 -9.14 6.43
C TYR A 71 -0.50 -9.31 6.13
N TYR A 72 -1.31 -8.29 6.44
CA TYR A 72 -2.71 -8.23 6.08
C TYR A 72 -2.94 -6.97 5.26
N TYR A 73 -3.45 -7.15 4.05
CA TYR A 73 -3.75 -6.06 3.12
C TYR A 73 -5.27 -5.92 3.01
N PHE A 74 -5.75 -4.68 3.08
CA PHE A 74 -7.18 -4.38 2.97
C PHE A 74 -7.40 -3.30 1.90
N GLN A 75 -7.84 -3.74 0.72
CA GLN A 75 -8.22 -2.85 -0.36
C GLN A 75 -9.73 -2.57 -0.30
N VAL A 76 -10.10 -1.36 0.11
CA VAL A 76 -11.43 -0.83 -0.16
C VAL A 76 -11.34 -0.06 -1.46
N TRP A 77 -11.95 -0.57 -2.52
CA TRP A 77 -12.19 0.21 -3.73
C TRP A 77 -12.98 1.46 -3.35
N LEU A 78 -12.58 2.64 -3.84
CA LEU A 78 -13.25 3.92 -3.54
C LEU A 78 -14.78 3.84 -3.77
N TYR A 79 -15.22 3.04 -4.75
CA TYR A 79 -16.63 2.75 -5.01
C TYR A 79 -17.37 2.13 -3.81
N ALA A 80 -16.74 1.20 -3.09
CA ALA A 80 -17.32 0.60 -1.89
C ALA A 80 -17.41 1.59 -0.73
N MET A 81 -16.46 2.53 -0.61
CA MET A 81 -16.51 3.57 0.41
C MET A 81 -17.59 4.62 0.11
N THR A 82 -17.76 5.04 -1.16
CA THR A 82 -18.88 5.90 -1.55
C THR A 82 -20.24 5.22 -1.37
N MET A 83 -20.37 3.93 -1.65
CA MET A 83 -21.63 3.20 -1.44
C MET A 83 -21.94 3.03 0.06
N LEU A 84 -20.95 2.76 0.90
CA LEU A 84 -21.13 2.72 2.36
C LEU A 84 -21.49 4.10 2.91
N PHE A 85 -20.84 5.17 2.45
CA PHE A 85 -21.14 6.53 2.91
C PHE A 85 -22.54 6.98 2.48
N LEU A 86 -22.98 6.66 1.25
CA LEU A 86 -24.33 6.97 0.76
C LEU A 86 -25.42 6.12 1.47
N SER A 87 -25.13 4.86 1.81
CA SER A 87 -26.10 4.01 2.54
C SER A 87 -26.23 4.35 4.04
N THR A 88 -25.22 5.01 4.62
CA THR A 88 -25.19 5.36 6.05
C THR A 88 -25.69 6.78 6.34
N PHE A 89 -25.77 7.65 5.31
CA PHE A 89 -26.27 9.02 5.40
C PHE A 89 -27.65 9.25 4.75
N SER A 90 -28.37 8.19 4.41
CA SER A 90 -29.78 8.31 4.01
C SER A 90 -30.69 8.29 5.25
N ILE A 91 -30.74 9.41 5.96
CA ILE A 91 -31.83 9.79 6.88
C ILE A 91 -32.41 11.11 6.39
#